data_AF-A0A2A5LV91-F1
#
_entry.id   AF-A0A2A5LV91-F1
#
_cell.length_a   1.000
_cell.length_b   1.000
_cell.length_c   1.000
_cell.angle_alpha   90.00
_cell.angle_beta   90.00
_cell.angle_gamma   90.00
#
_symmetry.space_group_name_H-M   'P 1'
#
loop_
_entity.id
_entity.type
_entity.pdbx_description
1 polymer ?
#
loop_
_entity_poly.entity_id
_entity_poly.type
_entity_poly.pdbx_seq_one_letter_code
_entity_poly.pdbx_strand_id
1 'polypeptide(L)'
;MEMLLVLALFLLMLSVIWVYQFLSTVWARRRFINTVTSPDLKSETGSQFQTMFKEIMKKRELPYVEIAVNEFGVAVPTSHIDGPTMTLDLSFKAVDGLHWEGDRLLFRAKFSGSSEKVCLPVKSMVALYSAKSGRGIVFRQAGER
;
A
#
# COMPACT_ATOMS: atom_id res chain seq x y z
N MET A 1 -47.49 -22.37 3.20
CA MET A 1 -46.76 -22.24 1.91
C MET A 1 -46.09 -20.87 1.81
N GLU A 2 -46.79 -19.78 2.15
CA GLU A 2 -46.27 -18.40 2.10
C GLU A 2 -45.01 -18.15 2.95
N MET A 3 -44.96 -18.66 4.20
CA MET A 3 -43.77 -18.47 5.07
C MET A 3 -42.48 -19.08 4.50
N LEU A 4 -42.56 -20.20 3.79
CA LEU A 4 -41.39 -20.83 3.18
C LEU A 4 -40.83 -19.98 2.03
N LEU A 5 -41.71 -19.32 1.28
CA LEU A 5 -41.33 -18.46 0.16
C LEU A 5 -40.70 -17.16 0.65
N VAL A 6 -41.25 -16.57 1.73
CA VAL A 6 -40.66 -15.40 2.41
C VAL A 6 -39.28 -15.73 2.98
N LEU A 7 -39.11 -16.88 3.62
CA LEU A 7 -37.82 -17.33 4.14
C LEU A 7 -36.79 -17.54 3.01
N ALA A 8 -37.20 -18.16 1.90
CA ALA A 8 -36.33 -18.39 0.75
C ALA A 8 -35.84 -17.08 0.12
N LEU A 9 -36.74 -16.09 -0.03
CA LEU A 9 -36.37 -14.74 -0.50
C LEU A 9 -35.41 -14.05 0.47
N PHE A 10 -35.64 -14.16 1.78
CA PHE A 10 -34.75 -13.56 2.78
C PHE A 10 -33.35 -14.17 2.75
N LEU A 11 -33.24 -15.49 2.63
CA LEU A 11 -31.96 -16.20 2.49
C LEU A 11 -31.25 -15.85 1.18
N LEU A 12 -32.00 -15.66 0.08
CA LEU A 12 -31.46 -15.20 -1.20
C LEU A 12 -30.94 -13.76 -1.10
N MET A 13 -31.67 -12.87 -0.45
CA MET A 13 -31.23 -11.49 -0.21
C MET A 13 -29.98 -11.45 0.66
N LEU A 14 -29.91 -12.25 1.72
CA LEU A 14 -28.72 -12.39 2.58
C LEU A 14 -27.51 -12.92 1.80
N SER A 15 -27.69 -13.87 0.89
CA SER A 15 -26.60 -14.40 0.06
C SER A 15 -26.09 -13.35 -0.93
N VAL A 16 -26.97 -12.54 -1.53
CA VAL A 16 -26.61 -11.42 -2.41
C VAL A 16 -25.82 -10.35 -1.65
N ILE A 17 -26.23 -10.00 -0.42
CA ILE A 17 -25.50 -9.06 0.43
C ILE A 17 -24.11 -9.60 0.77
N TRP A 18 -24.02 -10.87 1.15
CA TRP A 18 -22.74 -11.51 1.47
C TRP A 18 -21.79 -11.56 0.25
N VAL A 19 -22.33 -11.86 -0.93
CA VAL A 19 -21.61 -11.84 -2.22
C VAL A 19 -21.13 -10.43 -2.57
N TYR A 20 -21.95 -9.39 -2.35
CA TYR A 20 -21.56 -8.00 -2.57
C TYR A 20 -20.42 -7.56 -1.65
N GLN A 21 -20.53 -7.87 -0.35
CA GLN A 21 -19.48 -7.60 0.63
C GLN A 21 -18.16 -8.30 0.24
N PHE A 22 -18.24 -9.57 -0.16
CA PHE A 22 -17.10 -10.35 -0.62
C PHE A 22 -16.46 -9.79 -1.90
N LEU A 23 -17.26 -9.51 -2.93
CA LEU A 23 -16.79 -8.91 -4.19
C LEU A 23 -16.10 -7.56 -3.92
N SER A 24 -16.71 -6.68 -3.12
CA SER A 24 -16.15 -5.35 -2.85
C SER A 24 -14.68 -5.39 -2.37
N THR A 25 -14.32 -6.35 -1.53
CA THR A 25 -12.95 -6.50 -1.02
C THR A 25 -11.95 -6.98 -2.09
N VAL A 26 -12.39 -7.87 -2.98
CA VAL A 26 -11.57 -8.38 -4.10
C VAL A 26 -11.34 -7.28 -5.15
N TRP A 27 -12.39 -6.52 -5.47
CA TRP A 27 -12.32 -5.43 -6.43
C TRP A 27 -11.49 -4.25 -5.90
N ALA A 28 -11.62 -3.91 -4.61
CA ALA A 28 -10.82 -2.87 -3.97
C ALA A 28 -9.32 -3.18 -4.01
N ARG A 29 -8.92 -4.42 -3.73
CA ARG A 29 -7.52 -4.86 -3.80
C ARG A 29 -6.96 -4.78 -5.22
N ARG A 30 -7.74 -5.19 -6.23
CA ARG A 30 -7.29 -5.16 -7.63
C ARG A 30 -7.12 -3.72 -8.13
N ARG A 31 -8.07 -2.83 -7.80
CA ARG A 31 -7.98 -1.40 -8.11
C ARG A 31 -6.74 -0.77 -7.48
N PHE A 32 -6.49 -1.05 -6.19
CA PHE A 32 -5.34 -0.55 -5.45
C PHE A 32 -4.00 -0.88 -6.13
N ILE A 33 -3.78 -2.14 -6.48
CA ILE A 33 -2.52 -2.58 -7.14
C ILE A 33 -2.33 -1.83 -8.46
N ASN A 34 -3.38 -1.71 -9.28
CA ASN A 34 -3.28 -1.03 -10.56
C ASN A 34 -2.88 0.45 -10.41
N THR A 35 -3.44 1.19 -9.45
CA THR A 35 -3.06 2.60 -9.20
C THR A 35 -1.57 2.80 -8.95
N VAL A 36 -0.92 1.83 -8.31
CA VAL A 36 0.51 1.91 -7.98
C VAL A 36 1.38 1.42 -9.14
N THR A 37 0.92 0.43 -9.92
CA THR A 37 1.76 -0.24 -10.93
C THR A 37 1.52 0.20 -12.38
N SER A 38 0.52 1.04 -12.64
CA SER A 38 0.15 1.47 -13.99
C SER A 38 0.79 2.75 -14.54
N PRO A 39 1.17 3.77 -13.74
CA PRO A 39 1.76 4.97 -14.33
C PRO A 39 3.17 4.67 -14.87
N ASP A 40 3.48 5.22 -16.04
CA ASP A 40 4.83 5.16 -16.60
C ASP A 40 5.74 6.12 -15.83
N LEU A 41 6.67 5.57 -15.06
CA LEU A 41 7.60 6.32 -14.24
C LEU A 41 8.89 6.53 -15.02
N LYS A 42 9.34 7.78 -15.09
CA LYS A 42 10.58 8.14 -15.79
C LYS A 42 11.84 7.63 -15.07
N SER A 43 11.73 7.37 -13.76
CA SER A 43 12.84 6.92 -12.93
C SER A 43 12.96 5.39 -12.92
N GLU A 44 14.19 4.88 -13.08
CA GLU A 44 14.49 3.45 -13.00
C GLU A 44 14.06 2.85 -11.65
N THR A 45 14.38 3.56 -10.56
CA THR A 45 13.98 3.20 -9.19
C THR A 45 12.46 3.07 -9.06
N GLY A 46 11.68 3.98 -9.69
CA GLY A 46 10.22 3.90 -9.71
C GLY A 46 9.71 2.64 -10.40
N SER A 47 10.26 2.31 -11.58
CA SER A 47 9.91 1.09 -12.33
C SER A 47 10.27 -0.19 -11.57
N GLN A 48 11.45 -0.22 -10.94
CA GLN A 48 11.89 -1.32 -10.07
C GLN A 48 10.95 -1.48 -8.85
N PHE A 49 10.55 -0.36 -8.23
CA PHE A 49 9.57 -0.36 -7.14
C PHE A 49 8.26 -0.99 -7.60
N GLN A 50 7.68 -0.55 -8.74
CA GLN A 50 6.41 -1.08 -9.23
C GLN A 50 6.46 -2.59 -9.47
N THR A 51 7.56 -3.07 -10.06
CA THR A 51 7.78 -4.48 -10.34
C THR A 51 7.85 -5.29 -9.04
N MET A 52 8.67 -4.87 -8.08
CA MET A 52 8.81 -5.59 -6.80
C MET A 52 7.54 -5.52 -5.95
N PHE A 53 6.90 -4.35 -5.88
CA PHE A 53 5.62 -4.17 -5.19
C PHE A 53 4.56 -5.13 -5.72
N LYS A 54 4.43 -5.23 -7.05
CA LYS A 54 3.52 -6.16 -7.70
C LYS A 54 3.80 -7.61 -7.33
N GLU A 55 5.07 -8.02 -7.30
CA GLU A 55 5.47 -9.39 -6.95
C GLU A 55 5.18 -9.73 -5.48
N ILE A 56 5.48 -8.83 -4.54
CA ILE A 56 5.13 -8.97 -3.12
C ILE A 56 3.61 -9.12 -2.96
N MET A 57 2.85 -8.24 -3.62
CA MET A 57 1.39 -8.23 -3.53
C MET A 57 0.73 -9.46 -4.16
N LYS A 58 1.28 -9.99 -5.27
CA LYS A 58 0.83 -11.26 -5.88
C LYS A 58 0.99 -12.44 -4.91
N LYS A 59 2.11 -12.47 -4.17
CA LYS A 59 2.38 -13.49 -3.13
C LYS A 59 1.55 -13.32 -1.86
N ARG A 60 0.73 -12.26 -1.77
CA ARG A 60 -0.08 -11.92 -0.60
C ARG A 60 0.76 -11.61 0.64
N GLU A 61 1.96 -11.06 0.42
CA GLU A 61 2.84 -10.59 1.48
C GLU A 61 2.68 -9.08 1.69
N LEU A 62 3.17 -8.56 2.82
CA LEU A 62 3.06 -7.13 3.16
C LEU A 62 4.29 -6.38 2.60
N PRO A 63 4.10 -5.38 1.72
CA PRO A 63 5.18 -4.57 1.19
C PRO A 63 5.60 -3.50 2.20
N TYR A 64 6.79 -3.65 2.76
CA TYR A 64 7.41 -2.68 3.66
C TYR A 64 8.43 -1.86 2.88
N VAL A 65 8.32 -0.54 2.95
CA VAL A 65 9.30 0.38 2.38
C VAL A 65 10.14 0.98 3.50
N GLU A 66 11.46 0.94 3.36
CA GLU A 66 12.38 1.69 4.20
C GLU A 66 12.76 2.99 3.48
N ILE A 67 12.70 4.11 4.20
CA ILE A 67 12.99 5.44 3.68
C ILE A 67 13.98 6.20 4.55
N ALA A 68 14.79 7.06 3.94
CA ALA A 68 15.60 8.04 4.64
C ALA A 68 14.74 9.27 4.97
N VAL A 69 14.56 9.56 6.27
CA VAL A 69 13.59 10.58 6.73
C VAL A 69 14.04 12.02 6.50
N ASN A 70 15.36 12.23 6.36
CA ASN A 70 15.96 13.56 6.18
C ASN A 70 16.09 13.97 4.71
N GLU A 71 15.55 13.18 3.78
CA GLU A 71 15.59 13.48 2.36
C GLU A 71 14.63 14.60 1.99
N PHE A 72 15.06 15.47 1.07
CA PHE A 72 14.27 16.63 0.69
C PHE A 72 12.91 16.22 0.11
N GLY A 73 11.84 16.75 0.69
CA GLY A 73 10.48 16.50 0.25
C GLY A 73 9.84 15.25 0.85
N VAL A 74 10.50 14.54 1.75
CA VAL A 74 9.83 13.56 2.62
C VAL A 74 8.90 14.30 3.57
N ALA A 75 7.66 13.82 3.67
CA ALA A 75 6.70 14.28 4.66
C ALA A 75 6.14 13.08 5.42
N VAL A 76 6.52 12.96 6.69
CA VAL A 76 6.04 11.96 7.66
C VAL A 76 5.92 12.64 9.03
N PRO A 77 5.08 12.14 9.96
CA PRO A 77 4.98 12.69 11.30
C PRO A 77 6.32 12.59 12.06
N THR A 78 6.87 13.73 12.48
CA THR A 78 8.20 13.78 13.13
C THR A 78 8.23 13.10 14.50
N SER A 79 7.08 12.96 15.17
CA SER A 79 6.94 12.25 16.44
C SER A 79 7.21 10.74 16.34
N HIS A 80 7.23 10.19 15.14
CA HIS A 80 7.43 8.76 14.87
C HIS A 80 8.78 8.46 14.21
N ILE A 81 9.69 9.44 14.22
CA ILE A 81 11.04 9.31 13.69
C ILE A 81 11.98 8.96 14.83
N ASP A 82 12.46 7.72 14.85
CA ASP A 82 13.38 7.22 15.88
C ASP A 82 14.85 7.18 15.41
N GLY A 83 15.12 7.45 14.13
CA GLY A 83 16.45 7.30 13.54
C GLY A 83 16.60 7.92 12.15
N PRO A 84 17.72 7.67 11.45
CA PRO A 84 17.98 8.21 10.12
C PRO A 84 17.09 7.59 9.03
N THR A 85 16.53 6.41 9.30
CA THR A 85 15.57 5.72 8.43
C THR A 85 14.28 5.37 9.17
N MET A 86 13.22 5.13 8.40
CA MET A 86 11.92 4.73 8.88
C MET A 86 11.32 3.67 7.95
N THR A 87 10.67 2.66 8.52
CA THR A 87 9.94 1.64 7.75
C THR A 87 8.44 1.90 7.78
N LEU A 88 7.78 1.82 6.63
CA LEU A 88 6.34 2.00 6.47
C LEU A 88 5.70 0.78 5.78
N ASP A 89 4.55 0.35 6.30
CA ASP A 89 3.71 -0.68 5.68
C ASP A 89 2.88 -0.05 4.54
N LEU A 90 3.08 -0.50 3.31
CA LEU A 90 2.35 -0.04 2.11
C LEU A 90 1.22 -0.99 1.70
N SER A 91 0.82 -1.91 2.57
CA SER A 91 -0.30 -2.81 2.30
C SER A 91 -1.62 -2.05 2.25
N PHE A 92 -2.57 -2.55 1.46
CA PHE A 92 -3.92 -1.99 1.32
C PHE A 92 -4.65 -1.76 2.66
N LYS A 93 -4.27 -2.47 3.73
CA LYS A 93 -4.88 -2.29 5.06
C LYS A 93 -4.23 -1.15 5.86
N ALA A 94 -2.98 -0.83 5.59
CA ALA A 94 -2.20 0.15 6.32
C ALA A 94 -2.30 1.56 5.72
N VAL A 95 -2.53 1.64 4.40
CA VAL A 95 -2.56 2.90 3.66
C VAL A 95 -3.88 3.14 2.93
N ASP A 96 -4.23 4.41 2.79
CA ASP A 96 -5.36 4.90 2.01
C ASP A 96 -4.87 5.83 0.90
N GLY A 97 -5.44 5.67 -0.31
CA GLY A 97 -5.13 6.52 -1.46
C GLY A 97 -3.68 6.47 -1.94
N LEU A 98 -3.01 5.32 -1.90
CA LEU A 98 -1.64 5.15 -2.40
C LEU A 98 -1.56 5.36 -3.93
N HIS A 99 -0.84 6.39 -4.37
CA HIS A 99 -0.66 6.72 -5.78
C HIS A 99 0.64 7.48 -6.04
N TRP A 100 1.03 7.52 -7.31
CA TRP A 100 2.17 8.30 -7.79
C TRP A 100 1.75 9.69 -8.23
N GLU A 101 2.58 10.69 -7.92
CA GLU A 101 2.52 12.05 -8.48
C GLU A 101 3.94 12.44 -8.92
N GLY A 102 4.24 12.28 -10.21
CA GLY A 102 5.61 12.35 -10.71
C GLY A 102 6.50 11.29 -10.03
N ASP A 103 7.66 11.69 -9.52
CA ASP A 103 8.60 10.84 -8.79
C ASP A 103 8.33 10.84 -7.26
N ARG A 104 7.06 10.92 -6.84
CA ARG A 104 6.68 10.89 -5.42
C ARG A 104 5.51 9.94 -5.21
N LEU A 105 5.57 9.18 -4.13
CA LEU A 105 4.50 8.29 -3.68
C LEU A 105 3.73 8.98 -2.56
N LEU A 106 2.42 9.18 -2.75
CA LEU A 106 1.54 9.86 -1.80
C LEU A 106 0.45 8.92 -1.29
N PHE A 107 0.15 9.03 0.00
CA PHE A 107 -0.89 8.25 0.67
C PHE A 107 -1.25 8.85 2.03
N ARG A 108 -2.28 8.30 2.65
CA ARG A 108 -2.55 8.46 4.09
C ARG A 108 -2.21 7.17 4.83
N ALA A 109 -1.65 7.29 6.02
CA ALA A 109 -1.39 6.16 6.91
C ALA A 109 -1.75 6.51 8.36
N LYS A 110 -1.98 5.49 9.19
CA LYS A 110 -2.29 5.70 10.61
C LYS A 110 -1.01 5.64 11.45
N PHE A 111 -0.76 6.70 12.20
CA PHE A 111 0.31 6.80 13.18
C PHE A 111 -0.32 7.01 14.55
N SER A 112 -0.11 6.06 15.48
CA SER A 112 -0.75 6.07 16.81
C SER A 112 -2.28 6.30 16.78
N GLY A 113 -2.96 5.80 15.74
CA GLY A 113 -4.40 5.94 15.55
C GLY A 113 -4.85 7.16 14.74
N SER A 114 -4.00 8.18 14.58
CA SER A 114 -4.28 9.37 13.77
C SER A 114 -3.92 9.14 12.31
N SER A 115 -4.82 9.50 11.38
CA SER A 115 -4.55 9.39 9.94
C SER A 115 -3.81 10.62 9.44
N GLU A 116 -2.59 10.42 8.96
CA GLU A 116 -1.69 11.49 8.50
C GLU A 116 -1.40 11.34 7.01
N LYS A 117 -1.13 12.46 6.33
CA LYS A 117 -0.67 12.45 4.94
C LYS A 117 0.82 12.17 4.89
N VAL A 118 1.23 11.30 3.98
CA VAL A 118 2.61 10.89 3.76
C VAL A 118 3.01 11.20 2.32
N CYS A 119 4.22 11.73 2.14
CA CYS A 119 4.83 11.95 0.84
C CYS A 119 6.24 11.36 0.85
N LEU A 120 6.51 10.43 -0.07
CA LEU A 120 7.81 9.77 -0.21
C LEU A 120 8.36 10.02 -1.63
N PRO A 121 9.32 10.94 -1.81
CA PRO A 121 10.08 11.04 -3.05
C PRO A 121 10.79 9.71 -3.36
N VAL A 122 10.88 9.32 -4.63
CA VAL A 122 11.60 8.10 -5.05
C VAL A 122 13.04 8.09 -4.50
N LYS A 123 13.71 9.25 -4.49
CA LYS A 123 15.06 9.42 -3.94
C LYS A 123 15.19 9.08 -2.45
N SER A 124 14.09 9.15 -1.69
CA SER A 124 14.08 8.82 -0.27
C SER A 124 14.02 7.32 0.01
N MET A 125 13.67 6.50 -0.97
CA MET A 125 13.48 5.06 -0.78
C MET A 125 14.84 4.37 -0.66
N VAL A 126 15.06 3.70 0.47
CA VAL A 126 16.26 2.90 0.76
C VAL A 126 16.05 1.47 0.28
N ALA A 127 14.92 0.87 0.64
CA ALA A 127 14.58 -0.49 0.24
C ALA A 127 13.06 -0.71 0.17
N LEU A 128 12.65 -1.71 -0.61
CA LEU A 128 11.28 -2.24 -0.62
C LEU A 128 11.36 -3.76 -0.49
N TYR A 129 10.72 -4.31 0.52
CA TYR A 129 10.79 -5.74 0.82
C TYR A 129 9.49 -6.30 1.39
N SER A 130 9.39 -7.62 1.38
CA SER A 130 8.32 -8.33 2.07
C SER A 130 8.61 -8.41 3.56
N ALA A 131 7.66 -7.95 4.39
CA ALA A 131 7.76 -8.08 5.84
C ALA A 131 7.91 -9.53 6.32
N LYS A 132 7.37 -10.49 5.56
CA LYS A 132 7.39 -11.91 5.94
C LYS A 132 8.63 -12.63 5.46
N SER A 133 9.00 -12.44 4.19
CA SER A 133 10.06 -13.23 3.55
C SER A 133 11.41 -12.50 3.51
N GLY A 134 11.45 -11.20 3.82
CA GLY A 134 12.65 -10.36 3.70
C GLY A 134 13.10 -10.11 2.27
N ARG A 135 12.47 -10.74 1.27
CA ARG A 135 12.82 -10.59 -0.14
C ARG A 135 12.39 -9.21 -0.65
N GLY A 136 13.29 -8.53 -1.34
CA GLY A 136 13.07 -7.17 -1.81
C GLY A 136 14.15 -6.65 -2.74
N ILE A 137 14.15 -5.35 -2.94
CA ILE A 137 15.19 -4.58 -3.64
C ILE A 137 15.71 -3.52 -2.67
N VAL A 138 17.02 -3.32 -2.68
CA VAL A 138 17.68 -2.17 -2.06
C VAL A 138 18.00 -1.17 -3.17
N PHE A 139 17.53 0.06 -3.04
CA PHE A 139 17.70 1.11 -4.04
C PHE A 139 18.97 1.94 -3.79
N ARG A 140 19.33 2.15 -2.53
CA ARG A 140 20.50 2.92 -2.08
C ARG A 140 20.90 2.52 -0.66
N GLN A 141 22.10 2.90 -0.23
CA GLN A 141 22.48 2.69 1.16
C GLN A 141 21.89 3.79 2.06
N ALA A 142 21.51 3.40 3.28
CA ALA A 142 21.11 4.36 4.30
C ALA A 142 22.30 5.28 4.64
N GLY A 143 22.20 6.57 4.30
CA GLY A 143 23.21 7.59 4.64
C GLY A 143 24.08 8.12 3.50
N GLU A 144 23.93 7.64 2.26
CA GLU A 144 24.62 8.20 1.09
C GLU A 144 23.95 9.51 0.63
N ARG A 145 24.44 10.68 1.03
CA ARG A 145 23.96 11.97 0.50
C ARG A 145 24.48 12.26 -0.90
#